data_AF-B6QFW3-F1
#
_entry.id   AF-B6QFW3-F1
#
_cell.length_a   1.000
_cell.length_b   1.000
_cell.length_c   1.000
_cell.angle_alpha   90.00
_cell.angle_beta   90.00
_cell.angle_gamma   90.00
#
_symmetry.space_group_name_H-M   'P 1'
#
loop_
_entity.id
_entity.type
_entity.pdbx_description
1 polymer ?
#
loop_
_entity_poly.entity_id
_entity_poly.type
_entity_poly.pdbx_seq_one_letter_code
_entity_poly.pdbx_strand_id
1 'polypeptide(L)'
;MHVYLTLFIFALIDHVTAAMPKFVFAHFIVGNAASMTQEQWESEINLAKHSLIDGFALNIAQQDTATDQILQKAYAAAENVGDFSLFLSFDYLSGGPWPVDRVIDTINKYKESQAQFYYDDKPLVSTFEGVGNIDDWPTIRNKTDCFAIPDWTSLGPQRFEEVRHNVDGFFSWDAWPVGDHDKTLQSDRAWRNSTHGRPYMMPVSPWFYTNLPQWNKNWLWKGAQLWTYRWEQVYRFQPDFVQIISWNDFGESHYIGPIRTDGIPQGAARYVENNPHDAWRALLPYFIASYKLGDRSRIRIARDTVVYWYRTNPSQSGNDGGTTGNCPQQGQPAMGPATLAEDKIYIAVLIKEPSWIGVQIGNDNNITSFYARQAGLSTFEVPFDGQTGNTTFWIVRNETEVAYATGPAITTDCVDGMVNWNAVVGSN
;
A
#
# COMPACT_ATOMS: atom_id res chain seq x y z
N MET A 1 -9.73 34.45 -67.15
CA MET A 1 -9.91 33.00 -66.86
C MET A 1 -8.96 32.64 -65.73
N HIS A 2 -9.38 32.83 -64.47
CA HIS A 2 -8.61 32.47 -63.28
C HIS A 2 -9.53 31.65 -62.38
N VAL A 3 -9.14 30.40 -62.17
CA VAL A 3 -9.86 29.41 -61.36
C VAL A 3 -9.45 29.64 -59.90
N TYR A 4 -10.43 29.89 -59.02
CA TYR A 4 -10.22 29.80 -57.58
C TYR A 4 -10.37 28.34 -57.15
N LEU A 5 -9.28 27.75 -56.69
CA LEU A 5 -9.26 26.43 -56.07
C LEU A 5 -9.34 26.63 -54.55
N THR A 6 -10.51 26.39 -53.97
CA THR A 6 -10.71 26.39 -52.52
C THR A 6 -10.24 25.03 -51.98
N LEU A 7 -9.07 24.98 -51.32
CA LEU A 7 -8.65 23.81 -50.56
C LEU A 7 -9.43 23.74 -49.24
N PHE A 8 -10.29 22.73 -49.10
CA PHE A 8 -10.77 22.27 -47.80
C PHE A 8 -9.66 21.44 -47.14
N ILE A 9 -9.07 21.95 -46.07
CA ILE A 9 -8.23 21.15 -45.17
C ILE A 9 -9.16 20.47 -44.18
N PHE A 10 -9.42 19.17 -44.40
CA PHE A 10 -9.95 18.30 -43.35
C PHE A 10 -8.82 18.06 -42.34
N ALA A 11 -8.96 18.62 -41.14
CA ALA A 11 -8.15 18.20 -40.00
C ALA A 11 -8.61 16.80 -39.58
N LEU A 12 -7.85 15.79 -39.95
CA LEU A 12 -7.89 14.47 -39.31
C LEU A 12 -7.40 14.67 -37.87
N ILE A 13 -8.35 14.76 -36.94
CA ILE A 13 -8.05 14.57 -35.52
C ILE A 13 -7.78 13.09 -35.37
N ASP A 14 -6.51 12.72 -35.33
CA ASP A 14 -6.10 11.42 -34.81
C ASP A 14 -6.76 11.24 -33.45
N HIS A 15 -7.74 10.33 -33.39
CA HIS A 15 -8.23 9.79 -32.14
C HIS A 15 -7.10 8.95 -31.55
N VAL A 16 -6.11 9.62 -30.96
CA VAL A 16 -5.39 9.01 -29.85
C VAL A 16 -6.47 8.78 -28.81
N THR A 17 -6.93 7.53 -28.69
CA THR A 17 -7.68 7.09 -27.52
C THR A 17 -6.88 7.54 -26.31
N ALA A 18 -7.34 8.60 -25.64
CA ALA A 18 -6.70 9.05 -24.42
C ALA A 18 -6.71 7.84 -23.49
N ALA A 19 -5.54 7.33 -23.13
CA ALA A 19 -5.45 6.25 -22.16
C ALA A 19 -6.22 6.69 -20.92
N MET A 20 -7.08 5.81 -20.38
CA MET A 20 -7.86 6.16 -19.19
C MET A 20 -6.91 6.59 -18.06
N PRO A 21 -7.29 7.59 -17.24
CA PRO A 21 -6.44 8.06 -16.16
C PRO A 21 -6.17 6.91 -15.18
N LYS A 22 -4.96 6.91 -14.64
CA LYS A 22 -4.51 5.94 -13.63
C LYS A 22 -4.69 6.51 -12.25
N PHE A 23 -5.16 5.66 -11.33
CA PHE A 23 -5.39 6.08 -9.95
C PHE A 23 -4.68 5.18 -8.96
N VAL A 24 -4.33 5.75 -7.81
CA VAL A 24 -3.70 5.10 -6.68
C VAL A 24 -4.51 5.41 -5.43
N PHE A 25 -4.96 4.36 -4.76
CA PHE A 25 -5.71 4.45 -3.52
C PHE A 25 -4.92 3.84 -2.36
N ALA A 26 -5.32 4.14 -1.13
CA ALA A 26 -4.87 3.37 0.04
C ALA A 26 -6.06 2.75 0.76
N HIS A 27 -5.91 1.50 1.17
CA HIS A 27 -6.89 0.78 1.97
C HIS A 27 -6.92 1.37 3.38
N PHE A 28 -8.10 1.75 3.86
CA PHE A 28 -8.26 2.40 5.16
C PHE A 28 -9.23 1.58 6.01
N ILE A 29 -8.74 0.99 7.10
CA ILE A 29 -9.55 0.26 8.08
C ILE A 29 -10.36 1.29 8.86
N VAL A 30 -11.65 1.43 8.53
CA VAL A 30 -12.53 2.45 9.13
C VAL A 30 -12.73 2.21 10.61
N GLY A 31 -12.79 0.95 11.05
CA GLY A 31 -12.90 0.58 12.47
C GLY A 31 -11.77 1.15 13.34
N ASN A 32 -10.56 1.30 12.77
CA ASN A 32 -9.41 1.90 13.47
C ASN A 32 -9.49 3.42 13.61
N ALA A 33 -10.51 4.06 13.03
CA ALA A 33 -10.74 5.51 13.07
C ALA A 33 -11.96 5.93 13.89
N ALA A 34 -12.48 5.04 14.76
CA ALA A 34 -13.67 5.32 15.56
C ALA A 34 -13.55 6.60 16.42
N SER A 35 -12.38 6.85 17.00
CA SER A 35 -12.13 8.05 17.83
C SER A 35 -11.72 9.29 17.03
N MET A 36 -11.49 9.17 15.71
CA MET A 36 -10.95 10.29 14.94
C MET A 36 -11.93 11.46 14.86
N THR A 37 -11.39 12.67 15.04
CA THR A 37 -12.10 13.92 14.73
C THR A 37 -12.09 14.18 13.24
N GLN A 38 -12.92 15.12 12.77
CA GLN A 38 -12.91 15.51 11.37
C GLN A 38 -11.55 16.11 10.97
N GLU A 39 -10.95 16.94 11.81
CA GLU A 39 -9.63 17.56 11.55
C GLU A 39 -8.52 16.50 11.45
N GLN A 40 -8.62 15.41 12.21
CA GLN A 40 -7.71 14.29 12.08
C GLN A 40 -7.90 13.57 10.74
N TRP A 41 -9.14 13.35 10.28
CA TRP A 41 -9.41 12.85 8.93
C TRP A 41 -8.85 13.78 7.84
N GLU A 42 -9.05 15.09 7.97
CA GLU A 42 -8.49 16.09 7.04
C GLU A 42 -6.95 16.03 7.04
N SER A 43 -6.32 15.79 8.19
CA SER A 43 -4.87 15.59 8.29
C SER A 43 -4.41 14.33 7.56
N GLU A 44 -5.09 13.19 7.72
CA GLU A 44 -4.79 11.95 6.99
C GLU A 44 -4.90 12.15 5.47
N ILE A 45 -5.98 12.78 5.03
CA ILE A 45 -6.25 13.06 3.62
C ILE A 45 -5.16 13.97 3.05
N ASN A 46 -4.77 15.01 3.76
CA ASN A 46 -3.68 15.88 3.33
C ASN A 46 -2.37 15.10 3.20
N LEU A 47 -2.01 14.24 4.17
CA LEU A 47 -0.79 13.42 4.07
C LEU A 47 -0.83 12.47 2.85
N ALA A 48 -1.99 11.88 2.56
CA ALA A 48 -2.19 11.04 1.39
C ALA A 48 -2.04 11.83 0.07
N LYS A 49 -2.67 13.01 -0.04
CA LYS A 49 -2.51 13.94 -1.18
C LYS A 49 -1.06 14.35 -1.39
N HIS A 50 -0.34 14.72 -0.33
CA HIS A 50 1.09 15.05 -0.41
C HIS A 50 1.93 13.89 -0.93
N SER A 51 1.46 12.66 -0.73
CA SER A 51 2.08 11.43 -1.23
C SER A 51 1.62 11.04 -2.65
N LEU A 52 0.78 11.86 -3.29
CA LEU A 52 0.11 11.63 -4.60
C LEU A 52 -0.90 10.49 -4.63
N ILE A 53 -1.42 10.05 -3.49
CA ILE A 53 -2.54 9.12 -3.40
C ILE A 53 -3.82 9.90 -3.74
N ASP A 54 -4.66 9.32 -4.60
CA ASP A 54 -5.88 9.97 -5.12
C ASP A 54 -7.08 9.79 -4.18
N GLY A 55 -7.05 8.76 -3.34
CA GLY A 55 -8.18 8.46 -2.47
C GLY A 55 -7.99 7.32 -1.49
N PHE A 56 -9.01 7.11 -0.66
CA PHE A 56 -9.08 5.97 0.26
C PHE A 56 -10.18 4.97 -0.13
N ALA A 57 -9.82 3.69 -0.08
CA ALA A 57 -10.77 2.57 -0.06
C ALA A 57 -11.17 2.31 1.39
N LEU A 58 -12.39 2.72 1.77
CA LEU A 58 -12.89 2.69 3.14
C LEU A 58 -13.39 1.29 3.50
N ASN A 59 -12.53 0.48 4.12
CA ASN A 59 -12.89 -0.84 4.63
C ASN A 59 -13.82 -0.72 5.83
N ILE A 60 -15.06 -1.16 5.64
CA ILE A 60 -16.11 -1.15 6.64
C ILE A 60 -16.54 -2.57 6.97
N ALA A 61 -16.75 -2.84 8.25
CA ALA A 61 -17.12 -4.15 8.76
C ALA A 61 -18.59 -4.19 9.22
N GLN A 62 -19.23 -5.36 9.08
CA GLN A 62 -20.67 -5.50 9.35
C GLN A 62 -21.01 -5.23 10.82
N GLN A 63 -20.15 -5.69 11.72
CA GLN A 63 -20.33 -5.66 13.17
C GLN A 63 -20.06 -4.29 13.78
N ASP A 64 -19.39 -3.40 13.05
CA ASP A 64 -18.98 -2.11 13.56
C ASP A 64 -20.20 -1.18 13.67
N THR A 65 -20.55 -0.86 14.91
CA THR A 65 -21.73 -0.03 15.23
C THR A 65 -21.50 1.46 14.96
N ALA A 66 -20.25 1.88 14.87
CA ALA A 66 -19.86 3.28 14.63
C ALA A 66 -19.68 3.63 13.15
N THR A 67 -19.78 2.67 12.23
CA THR A 67 -19.49 2.84 10.79
C THR A 67 -20.15 4.08 10.19
N ASP A 68 -21.45 4.28 10.44
CA ASP A 68 -22.19 5.44 9.90
C ASP A 68 -21.61 6.79 10.36
N GLN A 69 -21.24 6.90 11.64
CA GLN A 69 -20.68 8.14 12.20
C GLN A 69 -19.28 8.41 11.64
N ILE A 70 -18.46 7.36 11.48
CA ILE A 70 -17.11 7.49 10.95
C ILE A 70 -17.14 7.87 9.47
N LEU A 71 -17.99 7.21 8.67
CA LEU A 71 -18.16 7.54 7.26
C LEU A 71 -18.65 8.98 7.07
N GLN A 72 -19.61 9.46 7.86
CA GLN A 72 -20.04 10.87 7.81
C GLN A 72 -18.87 11.85 8.01
N LYS A 73 -18.00 11.61 9.00
CA LYS A 73 -16.80 12.44 9.23
C LYS A 73 -15.80 12.34 8.09
N ALA A 74 -15.55 11.12 7.58
CA ALA A 74 -14.59 10.89 6.51
C ALA A 74 -14.99 11.61 5.22
N TYR A 75 -16.26 11.48 4.79
CA TYR A 75 -16.77 12.17 3.61
C TYR A 75 -16.79 13.69 3.81
N ALA A 76 -17.23 14.20 4.96
CA ALA A 76 -17.19 15.63 5.25
C ALA A 76 -15.75 16.20 5.20
N ALA A 77 -14.77 15.47 5.74
CA ALA A 77 -13.36 15.85 5.68
C ALA A 77 -12.84 15.87 4.23
N ALA A 78 -13.17 14.86 3.42
CA ALA A 78 -12.75 14.80 2.03
C ALA A 78 -13.38 15.91 1.17
N GLU A 79 -14.67 16.20 1.38
CA GLU A 79 -15.34 17.33 0.73
C GLU A 79 -14.72 18.67 1.14
N ASN A 80 -14.37 18.85 2.41
CA ASN A 80 -13.74 20.07 2.91
C ASN A 80 -12.31 20.26 2.36
N VAL A 81 -11.52 19.19 2.26
CA VAL A 81 -10.15 19.26 1.71
C VAL A 81 -10.15 19.38 0.18
N GLY A 82 -11.13 18.79 -0.49
CA GLY A 82 -11.22 18.75 -1.96
C GLY A 82 -10.14 17.90 -2.63
N ASP A 83 -10.26 17.64 -3.94
CA ASP A 83 -9.32 16.88 -4.77
C ASP A 83 -8.80 15.57 -4.13
N PHE A 84 -9.67 14.86 -3.42
CA PHE A 84 -9.39 13.55 -2.85
C PHE A 84 -10.68 12.76 -2.78
N SER A 85 -10.64 11.51 -3.24
CA SER A 85 -11.83 10.70 -3.34
C SER A 85 -11.86 9.58 -2.32
N LEU A 86 -13.06 9.12 -2.01
CA LEU A 86 -13.34 8.00 -1.13
C LEU A 86 -14.22 7.02 -1.88
N PHE A 87 -14.08 5.72 -1.59
CA PHE A 87 -15.08 4.74 -1.98
C PHE A 87 -15.23 3.66 -0.92
N LEU A 88 -16.40 3.04 -0.89
CA LEU A 88 -16.72 2.01 0.09
C LEU A 88 -16.06 0.68 -0.28
N SER A 89 -15.48 0.01 0.71
CA SER A 89 -14.96 -1.36 0.65
C SER A 89 -15.68 -2.19 1.71
N PHE A 90 -16.63 -3.02 1.30
CA PHE A 90 -17.38 -3.85 2.25
C PHE A 90 -16.56 -5.07 2.65
N ASP A 91 -16.20 -5.20 3.91
CA ASP A 91 -15.49 -6.35 4.46
C ASP A 91 -16.49 -7.47 4.78
N TYR A 92 -16.43 -8.57 4.04
CA TYR A 92 -17.32 -9.73 4.22
C TYR A 92 -16.74 -10.80 5.16
N LEU A 93 -15.49 -10.67 5.61
CA LEU A 93 -14.86 -11.58 6.58
C LEU A 93 -14.86 -11.02 8.00
N SER A 94 -15.15 -9.75 8.16
CA SER A 94 -15.30 -9.07 9.44
C SER A 94 -16.78 -8.96 9.81
N GLY A 95 -17.22 -9.76 10.79
CA GLY A 95 -18.61 -9.79 11.29
C GLY A 95 -19.57 -10.65 10.46
N GLY A 96 -19.11 -11.22 9.35
CA GLY A 96 -19.90 -12.09 8.47
C GLY A 96 -20.49 -11.36 7.25
N PRO A 97 -21.35 -12.03 6.47
CA PRO A 97 -21.84 -11.49 5.22
C PRO A 97 -22.74 -10.26 5.45
N TRP A 98 -22.72 -9.34 4.49
CA TRP A 98 -23.58 -8.16 4.50
C TRP A 98 -24.98 -8.47 3.95
N PRO A 99 -26.06 -8.01 4.60
CA PRO A 99 -27.38 -8.00 3.98
C PRO A 99 -27.40 -7.11 2.74
N VAL A 100 -27.95 -7.61 1.63
CA VAL A 100 -28.01 -6.91 0.33
C VAL A 100 -28.59 -5.49 0.45
N ASP A 101 -29.71 -5.33 1.15
CA ASP A 101 -30.35 -4.03 1.33
C ASP A 101 -29.45 -3.05 2.08
N ARG A 102 -28.67 -3.52 3.08
CA ARG A 102 -27.72 -2.67 3.82
C ARG A 102 -26.58 -2.19 2.91
N VAL A 103 -26.11 -3.04 2.00
CA VAL A 103 -25.09 -2.64 1.00
C VAL A 103 -25.66 -1.57 0.07
N ILE A 104 -26.86 -1.80 -0.48
CA ILE A 104 -27.55 -0.87 -1.38
C ILE A 104 -27.77 0.48 -0.70
N ASP A 105 -28.30 0.49 0.53
CA ASP A 105 -28.60 1.71 1.28
C ASP A 105 -27.32 2.51 1.57
N THR A 106 -26.24 1.82 1.97
CA THR A 106 -24.96 2.48 2.26
C THR A 106 -24.36 3.10 1.00
N ILE A 107 -24.39 2.39 -0.15
CA ILE A 107 -23.93 2.96 -1.42
C ILE A 107 -24.77 4.17 -1.83
N ASN A 108 -26.11 4.05 -1.80
CA ASN A 108 -27.00 5.14 -2.18
C ASN A 108 -26.86 6.39 -1.30
N LYS A 109 -26.47 6.22 -0.03
CA LYS A 109 -26.23 7.32 0.91
C LYS A 109 -25.02 8.19 0.52
N TYR A 110 -23.97 7.59 -0.04
CA TYR A 110 -22.72 8.30 -0.34
C TYR A 110 -22.49 8.55 -1.83
N LYS A 111 -23.21 7.84 -2.72
CA LYS A 111 -22.90 7.89 -4.14
C LYS A 111 -22.94 9.30 -4.73
N GLU A 112 -23.81 10.20 -4.24
CA GLU A 112 -23.91 11.58 -4.74
C GLU A 112 -22.94 12.58 -4.05
N SER A 113 -22.12 12.12 -3.10
CA SER A 113 -21.11 12.98 -2.46
C SER A 113 -20.06 13.45 -3.48
N GLN A 114 -19.60 14.69 -3.32
CA GLN A 114 -18.51 15.23 -4.16
C GLN A 114 -17.18 14.50 -3.92
N ALA A 115 -17.03 13.86 -2.76
CA ALA A 115 -15.86 13.07 -2.43
C ALA A 115 -15.99 11.60 -2.88
N GLN A 116 -17.14 11.13 -3.38
CA GLN A 116 -17.24 9.78 -3.92
C GLN A 116 -16.35 9.63 -5.16
N PHE A 117 -15.55 8.57 -5.23
CA PHE A 117 -14.79 8.26 -6.44
C PHE A 117 -15.73 7.70 -7.52
N TYR A 118 -15.62 8.26 -8.72
CA TYR A 118 -16.34 7.81 -9.90
C TYR A 118 -15.37 7.25 -10.95
N TYR A 119 -15.77 6.16 -11.59
CA TYR A 119 -15.08 5.59 -12.74
C TYR A 119 -16.09 5.18 -13.79
N ASP A 120 -15.84 5.56 -15.05
CA ASP A 120 -16.82 5.41 -16.14
C ASP A 120 -18.21 5.97 -15.76
N ASP A 121 -18.20 7.19 -15.20
CA ASP A 121 -19.37 7.93 -14.71
C ASP A 121 -20.22 7.22 -13.63
N LYS A 122 -19.67 6.18 -12.98
CA LYS A 122 -20.35 5.40 -11.92
C LYS A 122 -19.60 5.43 -10.59
N PRO A 123 -20.31 5.46 -9.44
CA PRO A 123 -19.67 5.44 -8.13
C PRO A 123 -18.96 4.10 -7.93
N LEU A 124 -17.65 4.14 -7.71
CA LEU A 124 -16.87 2.93 -7.48
C LEU A 124 -17.16 2.34 -6.10
N VAL A 125 -17.25 1.02 -6.03
CA VAL A 125 -17.38 0.25 -4.79
C VAL A 125 -16.51 -1.00 -4.88
N SER A 126 -15.98 -1.45 -3.75
CA SER A 126 -15.16 -2.65 -3.64
C SER A 126 -15.58 -3.52 -2.45
N THR A 127 -14.88 -4.63 -2.27
CA THR A 127 -15.02 -5.53 -1.11
C THR A 127 -13.65 -5.92 -0.59
N PHE A 128 -13.63 -6.43 0.64
CA PHE A 128 -12.63 -7.42 1.05
C PHE A 128 -13.34 -8.77 1.14
N GLU A 129 -12.93 -9.70 0.28
CA GLU A 129 -13.54 -11.01 0.12
C GLU A 129 -15.07 -10.95 -0.13
N GLY A 130 -15.81 -12.02 0.22
CA GLY A 130 -17.26 -12.12 -0.05
C GLY A 130 -17.65 -13.09 -1.15
N VAL A 131 -16.82 -14.12 -1.39
CA VAL A 131 -17.06 -15.17 -2.41
C VAL A 131 -18.42 -15.86 -2.24
N GLY A 132 -18.91 -16.01 -1.01
CA GLY A 132 -20.24 -16.58 -0.75
C GLY A 132 -21.42 -15.70 -1.17
N ASN A 133 -21.15 -14.45 -1.57
CA ASN A 133 -22.14 -13.40 -1.87
C ASN A 133 -22.00 -12.86 -3.30
N ILE A 134 -21.28 -13.56 -4.17
CA ILE A 134 -21.05 -13.14 -5.56
C ILE A 134 -22.35 -12.90 -6.32
N ASP A 135 -23.38 -13.71 -6.07
CA ASP A 135 -24.67 -13.64 -6.76
C ASP A 135 -25.54 -12.45 -6.32
N ASP A 136 -25.16 -11.74 -5.25
CA ASP A 136 -25.85 -10.52 -4.79
C ASP A 136 -25.50 -9.31 -5.68
N TRP A 137 -24.30 -9.29 -6.27
CA TRP A 137 -23.73 -8.13 -6.95
C TRP A 137 -24.47 -7.65 -8.20
N PRO A 138 -25.03 -8.52 -9.06
CA PRO A 138 -25.89 -8.07 -10.16
C PRO A 138 -27.08 -7.24 -9.66
N THR A 139 -27.70 -7.63 -8.54
CA THR A 139 -28.82 -6.90 -7.95
C THR A 139 -28.36 -5.58 -7.33
N ILE A 140 -27.26 -5.61 -6.54
CA ILE A 140 -26.68 -4.42 -5.92
C ILE A 140 -26.37 -3.37 -6.99
N ARG A 141 -25.62 -3.75 -8.03
CA ARG A 141 -25.23 -2.86 -9.12
C ARG A 141 -26.44 -2.28 -9.86
N ASN A 142 -27.44 -3.09 -10.16
CA ASN A 142 -28.65 -2.61 -10.82
C ASN A 142 -29.44 -1.59 -9.96
N LYS A 143 -29.37 -1.70 -8.62
CA LYS A 143 -30.09 -0.82 -7.69
C LYS A 143 -29.33 0.47 -7.35
N THR A 144 -28.00 0.46 -7.45
CA THR A 144 -27.16 1.58 -7.03
C THR A 144 -26.52 2.32 -8.22
N ASP A 145 -26.41 1.65 -9.37
CA ASP A 145 -25.61 2.01 -10.54
C ASP A 145 -24.10 2.08 -10.27
N CYS A 146 -23.60 1.31 -9.29
CA CYS A 146 -22.18 1.32 -8.96
C CYS A 146 -21.27 0.60 -9.97
N PHE A 147 -20.00 1.02 -10.00
CA PHE A 147 -18.90 0.32 -10.65
C PHE A 147 -18.22 -0.60 -9.63
N ALA A 148 -18.42 -1.92 -9.76
CA ALA A 148 -17.97 -2.87 -8.75
C ALA A 148 -16.58 -3.46 -9.08
N ILE A 149 -15.60 -3.25 -8.21
CA ILE A 149 -14.26 -3.87 -8.26
C ILE A 149 -14.01 -4.62 -6.94
N PRO A 150 -14.56 -5.82 -6.77
CA PRO A 150 -14.39 -6.58 -5.54
C PRO A 150 -12.96 -7.14 -5.42
N ASP A 151 -12.55 -7.41 -4.18
CA ASP A 151 -11.55 -8.43 -3.91
C ASP A 151 -12.22 -9.77 -3.62
N TRP A 152 -11.96 -10.76 -4.46
CA TRP A 152 -12.33 -12.17 -4.27
C TRP A 152 -11.12 -13.06 -4.49
N THR A 153 -9.95 -12.66 -3.97
CA THR A 153 -8.69 -13.34 -4.21
C THR A 153 -8.74 -14.82 -3.82
N SER A 154 -9.45 -15.18 -2.74
CA SER A 154 -9.64 -16.56 -2.31
C SER A 154 -10.36 -17.46 -3.34
N LEU A 155 -11.11 -16.88 -4.28
CA LEU A 155 -11.78 -17.62 -5.36
C LEU A 155 -10.79 -18.18 -6.39
N GLY A 156 -9.68 -17.49 -6.58
CA GLY A 156 -8.67 -17.77 -7.60
C GLY A 156 -9.06 -17.31 -9.02
N PRO A 157 -8.07 -17.03 -9.91
CA PRO A 157 -8.33 -16.43 -11.23
C PRO A 157 -9.24 -17.25 -12.14
N GLN A 158 -9.10 -18.58 -12.12
CA GLN A 158 -9.89 -19.47 -12.99
C GLN A 158 -11.38 -19.42 -12.66
N ARG A 159 -11.74 -19.48 -11.38
CA ARG A 159 -13.15 -19.43 -10.97
C ARG A 159 -13.70 -18.01 -11.05
N PHE A 160 -12.87 -16.98 -10.83
CA PHE A 160 -13.27 -15.60 -11.08
C PHE A 160 -13.71 -15.39 -12.53
N GLU A 161 -13.01 -15.99 -13.51
CA GLU A 161 -13.38 -15.88 -14.91
C GLU A 161 -14.84 -16.30 -15.15
N GLU A 162 -15.33 -17.36 -14.49
CA GLU A 162 -16.70 -17.87 -14.64
C GLU A 162 -17.75 -16.87 -14.13
N VAL A 163 -17.45 -16.13 -13.06
CA VAL A 163 -18.38 -15.22 -12.38
C VAL A 163 -18.15 -13.74 -12.70
N ARG A 164 -17.09 -13.41 -13.45
CA ARG A 164 -16.66 -12.02 -13.70
C ARG A 164 -17.80 -11.11 -14.15
N HIS A 165 -18.74 -11.66 -14.93
CA HIS A 165 -19.91 -10.97 -15.47
C HIS A 165 -20.78 -10.28 -14.40
N ASN A 166 -20.69 -10.69 -13.13
CA ASN A 166 -21.41 -10.08 -12.02
C ASN A 166 -20.85 -8.72 -11.59
N VAL A 167 -19.60 -8.39 -11.93
CA VAL A 167 -18.91 -7.15 -11.50
C VAL A 167 -18.27 -6.41 -12.68
N ASP A 168 -17.56 -5.31 -12.43
CA ASP A 168 -17.01 -4.44 -13.48
C ASP A 168 -15.48 -4.47 -13.58
N GLY A 169 -14.79 -4.90 -12.53
CA GLY A 169 -13.34 -5.08 -12.50
C GLY A 169 -12.94 -6.09 -11.43
N PHE A 170 -11.66 -6.13 -11.10
CA PHE A 170 -11.15 -6.97 -10.03
C PHE A 170 -10.02 -6.29 -9.24
N PHE A 171 -10.08 -6.39 -7.92
CA PHE A 171 -9.00 -6.03 -7.01
C PHE A 171 -8.40 -7.32 -6.43
N SER A 172 -7.08 -7.41 -6.42
CA SER A 172 -6.37 -8.55 -5.80
C SER A 172 -5.86 -8.18 -4.42
N TRP A 173 -5.97 -9.06 -3.43
CA TRP A 173 -5.33 -8.95 -2.12
C TRP A 173 -3.94 -9.64 -2.05
N ASP A 174 -3.52 -10.32 -3.12
CA ASP A 174 -2.21 -10.99 -3.21
C ASP A 174 -1.03 -10.00 -3.35
N ALA A 175 -0.72 -9.28 -2.27
CA ALA A 175 0.31 -8.24 -2.20
C ALA A 175 1.71 -8.80 -1.88
N TRP A 176 1.78 -9.86 -1.07
CA TRP A 176 3.02 -10.41 -0.51
C TRP A 176 3.50 -11.65 -1.26
N PRO A 177 4.80 -11.98 -1.21
CA PRO A 177 5.32 -13.21 -1.79
C PRO A 177 4.85 -14.46 -1.03
N VAL A 178 4.96 -15.60 -1.71
CA VAL A 178 4.80 -16.93 -1.13
C VAL A 178 6.17 -17.53 -0.89
N GLY A 179 6.43 -18.04 0.32
CA GLY A 179 7.73 -18.64 0.64
C GLY A 179 8.82 -17.60 0.91
N ASP A 180 10.06 -17.96 0.58
CA ASP A 180 11.25 -17.11 0.71
C ASP A 180 11.64 -16.39 -0.59
N HIS A 181 10.81 -16.53 -1.64
CA HIS A 181 11.03 -15.93 -2.95
C HIS A 181 10.54 -14.47 -3.01
N ASP A 182 11.08 -13.71 -3.97
CA ASP A 182 10.59 -12.35 -4.23
C ASP A 182 9.23 -12.39 -4.93
N LYS A 183 8.37 -11.40 -4.64
CA LYS A 183 7.07 -11.24 -5.30
C LYS A 183 7.30 -11.06 -6.81
N THR A 184 6.52 -11.74 -7.63
CA THR A 184 6.58 -11.61 -9.09
C THR A 184 5.24 -11.12 -9.65
N LEU A 185 5.25 -10.75 -10.94
CA LEU A 185 4.06 -10.38 -11.72
C LEU A 185 3.21 -11.58 -12.18
N GLN A 186 3.52 -12.81 -11.76
CA GLN A 186 2.81 -13.99 -12.24
C GLN A 186 1.32 -13.96 -11.86
N SER A 187 1.03 -13.69 -10.59
CA SER A 187 -0.35 -13.58 -10.09
C SER A 187 -1.09 -12.40 -10.72
N ASP A 188 -0.44 -11.24 -10.85
CA ASP A 188 -1.04 -10.05 -11.48
C ASP A 188 -1.44 -10.31 -12.95
N ARG A 189 -0.58 -11.02 -13.69
CA ARG A 189 -0.89 -11.43 -15.07
C ARG A 189 -2.05 -12.42 -15.11
N ALA A 190 -2.12 -13.36 -14.17
CA ALA A 190 -3.23 -14.30 -14.08
C ALA A 190 -4.55 -13.57 -13.83
N TRP A 191 -4.57 -12.62 -12.89
CA TRP A 191 -5.75 -11.79 -12.61
C TRP A 191 -6.14 -10.88 -13.77
N ARG A 192 -5.19 -10.15 -14.36
CA ARG A 192 -5.48 -9.31 -15.56
C ARG A 192 -6.04 -10.14 -16.72
N ASN A 193 -5.58 -11.38 -16.89
CA ASN A 193 -6.12 -12.25 -17.94
C ASN A 193 -7.55 -12.70 -17.61
N SER A 194 -7.85 -13.03 -16.35
CA SER A 194 -9.20 -13.47 -15.94
C SER A 194 -10.23 -12.34 -15.95
N THR A 195 -9.82 -11.07 -15.96
CA THR A 195 -10.74 -9.93 -16.11
C THR A 195 -11.28 -9.76 -17.54
N HIS A 196 -10.69 -10.39 -18.56
CA HIS A 196 -11.09 -10.24 -19.98
C HIS A 196 -11.15 -8.78 -20.45
N GLY A 197 -10.15 -7.99 -20.07
CA GLY A 197 -10.02 -6.58 -20.46
C GLY A 197 -10.77 -5.60 -19.55
N ARG A 198 -11.44 -6.09 -18.50
CA ARG A 198 -11.99 -5.24 -17.44
C ARG A 198 -10.88 -4.73 -16.51
N PRO A 199 -11.07 -3.57 -15.85
CA PRO A 199 -10.02 -2.98 -15.02
C PRO A 199 -9.51 -3.91 -13.93
N TYR A 200 -8.19 -3.90 -13.75
CA TYR A 200 -7.50 -4.61 -12.69
C TYR A 200 -6.83 -3.63 -11.72
N MET A 201 -7.17 -3.77 -10.43
CA MET A 201 -6.55 -3.04 -9.33
C MET A 201 -5.47 -3.90 -8.68
N MET A 202 -4.22 -3.45 -8.83
CA MET A 202 -3.02 -4.16 -8.38
C MET A 202 -2.70 -3.81 -6.92
N PRO A 203 -2.49 -4.80 -6.03
CA PRO A 203 -2.11 -4.54 -4.65
C PRO A 203 -0.62 -4.20 -4.51
N VAL A 204 -0.33 -3.28 -3.59
CA VAL A 204 1.02 -2.92 -3.17
C VAL A 204 1.06 -2.83 -1.65
N SER A 205 2.03 -3.47 -1.01
CA SER A 205 2.20 -3.41 0.45
C SER A 205 3.69 -3.38 0.81
N PRO A 206 4.10 -2.67 1.88
CA PRO A 206 5.52 -2.60 2.23
C PRO A 206 6.03 -3.76 3.09
N TRP A 207 5.23 -4.22 4.05
CA TRP A 207 5.63 -5.17 5.09
C TRP A 207 4.43 -6.01 5.51
N PHE A 208 4.63 -7.07 6.30
CA PHE A 208 3.53 -7.75 6.99
C PHE A 208 4.07 -8.48 8.22
N TYR A 209 3.56 -8.14 9.39
CA TYR A 209 3.75 -8.93 10.60
C TYR A 209 2.55 -8.76 11.50
N THR A 210 2.06 -9.86 12.06
CA THR A 210 1.02 -9.81 13.06
C THR A 210 1.28 -10.82 14.16
N ASN A 211 0.90 -10.47 15.38
CA ASN A 211 0.85 -11.37 16.52
C ASN A 211 -0.32 -10.95 17.41
N LEU A 212 -1.51 -11.42 17.03
CA LEU A 212 -2.83 -11.19 17.62
C LEU A 212 -3.51 -12.55 17.82
N PRO A 213 -3.08 -13.33 18.82
CA PRO A 213 -3.54 -14.69 19.05
C PRO A 213 -5.05 -14.78 19.35
N GLN A 214 -5.66 -13.70 19.84
CA GLN A 214 -7.12 -13.63 20.01
C GLN A 214 -7.90 -13.79 18.69
N TRP A 215 -7.23 -13.58 17.55
CA TRP A 215 -7.78 -13.77 16.21
C TRP A 215 -7.08 -14.91 15.44
N ASN A 216 -6.35 -15.78 16.15
CA ASN A 216 -5.55 -16.85 15.55
C ASN A 216 -4.49 -16.32 14.55
N LYS A 217 -3.98 -15.10 14.79
CA LYS A 217 -2.97 -14.47 13.93
C LYS A 217 -1.61 -14.43 14.60
N ASN A 218 -0.61 -15.08 14.01
CA ASN A 218 0.78 -15.01 14.43
C ASN A 218 1.75 -15.43 13.30
N TRP A 219 2.00 -14.53 12.35
CA TRP A 219 2.90 -14.80 11.23
C TRP A 219 3.55 -13.55 10.65
N LEU A 220 4.59 -13.78 9.86
CA LEU A 220 5.35 -12.80 9.09
C LEU A 220 5.42 -13.28 7.64
N TRP A 221 5.24 -12.37 6.68
CA TRP A 221 5.61 -12.62 5.28
C TRP A 221 6.89 -11.89 4.92
N LYS A 222 7.63 -12.42 3.94
CA LYS A 222 8.79 -11.73 3.40
C LYS A 222 8.35 -10.39 2.80
N GLY A 223 8.81 -9.29 3.38
CA GLY A 223 8.42 -7.94 2.97
C GLY A 223 9.58 -7.00 2.68
N ALA A 224 10.81 -7.36 3.04
CA ALA A 224 11.85 -6.36 3.17
C ALA A 224 12.22 -5.62 1.88
N GLN A 225 12.28 -6.29 0.73
CA GLN A 225 12.50 -5.63 -0.56
C GLN A 225 11.19 -5.20 -1.24
N LEU A 226 10.03 -5.63 -0.70
CA LEU A 226 8.75 -5.62 -1.39
C LEU A 226 8.34 -4.22 -1.81
N TRP A 227 8.49 -3.21 -0.94
CA TRP A 227 8.06 -1.85 -1.26
C TRP A 227 8.66 -1.31 -2.56
N THR A 228 9.98 -1.40 -2.72
CA THR A 228 10.66 -0.86 -3.90
C THR A 228 10.48 -1.75 -5.13
N TYR A 229 10.53 -3.07 -4.95
CA TYR A 229 10.34 -4.03 -6.06
C TYR A 229 8.92 -4.00 -6.60
N ARG A 230 7.93 -3.84 -5.73
CA ARG A 230 6.53 -3.83 -6.14
C ARG A 230 6.18 -2.56 -6.89
N TRP A 231 6.68 -1.40 -6.48
CA TRP A 231 6.52 -0.16 -7.26
C TRP A 231 7.24 -0.19 -8.61
N GLU A 232 8.37 -0.89 -8.71
CA GLU A 232 9.01 -1.18 -10.01
C GLU A 232 8.12 -2.04 -10.90
N GLN A 233 7.48 -3.06 -10.32
CA GLN A 233 6.53 -3.91 -11.03
C GLN A 233 5.30 -3.14 -11.48
N VAL A 234 4.72 -2.27 -10.65
CA VAL A 234 3.62 -1.37 -11.03
C VAL A 234 4.00 -0.52 -12.24
N TYR A 235 5.19 0.08 -12.22
CA TYR A 235 5.69 0.88 -13.35
C TYR A 235 5.80 0.06 -14.64
N ARG A 236 6.28 -1.19 -14.58
CA ARG A 236 6.41 -2.03 -15.79
C ARG A 236 5.08 -2.63 -16.25
N PHE A 237 4.23 -3.02 -15.31
CA PHE A 237 2.99 -3.73 -15.59
C PHE A 237 1.85 -2.80 -16.01
N GLN A 238 1.89 -1.55 -15.53
CA GLN A 238 0.92 -0.50 -15.86
C GLN A 238 -0.53 -0.98 -15.61
N PRO A 239 -0.92 -1.31 -14.36
CA PRO A 239 -2.33 -1.61 -14.03
C PRO A 239 -3.25 -0.40 -14.28
N ASP A 240 -4.56 -0.64 -14.24
CA ASP A 240 -5.57 0.41 -14.34
C ASP A 240 -5.64 1.20 -13.03
N PHE A 241 -5.58 0.46 -11.91
CA PHE A 241 -5.55 1.02 -10.57
C PHE A 241 -4.46 0.37 -9.72
N VAL A 242 -4.04 1.08 -8.68
CA VAL A 242 -3.21 0.55 -7.61
C VAL A 242 -3.93 0.80 -6.29
N GLN A 243 -3.93 -0.20 -5.40
CA GLN A 243 -4.34 0.00 -4.02
C GLN A 243 -3.20 -0.39 -3.09
N ILE A 244 -2.78 0.57 -2.26
CA ILE A 244 -1.80 0.37 -1.20
C ILE A 244 -2.52 -0.30 -0.02
N ILE A 245 -2.02 -1.44 0.42
CA ILE A 245 -2.47 -2.18 1.59
C ILE A 245 -1.39 -2.00 2.65
N SER A 246 -1.56 -1.09 3.62
CA SER A 246 -2.72 -0.24 3.89
C SER A 246 -2.30 1.14 4.40
N TRP A 247 -3.25 2.05 4.62
CA TRP A 247 -3.01 3.31 5.30
C TRP A 247 -2.84 3.12 6.81
N ASN A 248 -3.71 2.35 7.48
CA ASN A 248 -3.79 2.32 8.96
C ASN A 248 -4.08 0.94 9.57
N ASP A 249 -3.75 -0.16 8.88
CA ASP A 249 -3.86 -1.49 9.50
C ASP A 249 -2.66 -1.77 10.40
N PHE A 250 -2.74 -1.27 11.63
CA PHE A 250 -1.67 -1.38 12.62
C PHE A 250 -1.44 -2.81 13.10
N GLY A 251 -2.49 -3.63 13.19
CA GLY A 251 -2.40 -5.00 13.71
C GLY A 251 -1.66 -5.96 12.77
N GLU A 252 -1.55 -5.62 11.49
CA GLU A 252 -0.85 -6.41 10.47
C GLU A 252 0.45 -5.76 9.97
N SER A 253 0.86 -4.66 10.59
CA SER A 253 2.15 -3.99 10.38
C SER A 253 2.44 -3.61 8.93
N HIS A 254 1.40 -3.30 8.15
CA HIS A 254 1.54 -2.92 6.75
C HIS A 254 0.99 -1.52 6.46
N TYR A 255 0.80 -0.72 7.51
CA TYR A 255 0.35 0.66 7.43
C TYR A 255 1.45 1.55 6.84
N ILE A 256 1.04 2.60 6.12
CA ILE A 256 1.92 3.68 5.68
C ILE A 256 1.46 5.05 6.20
N GLY A 257 0.37 5.11 6.97
CA GLY A 257 -0.17 6.28 7.63
C GLY A 257 0.55 6.58 8.96
N PRO A 258 0.34 7.78 9.54
CA PRO A 258 0.80 8.06 10.90
C PRO A 258 0.12 7.13 11.90
N ILE A 259 0.86 6.71 12.93
CA ILE A 259 0.30 5.88 14.01
C ILE A 259 -0.70 6.72 14.82
N ARG A 260 -1.93 6.21 14.94
CA ARG A 260 -2.97 6.71 15.84
C ARG A 260 -3.13 5.69 16.96
N THR A 261 -2.66 6.01 18.16
CA THR A 261 -2.64 5.09 19.31
C THR A 261 -4.01 4.48 19.60
N ASP A 262 -5.07 5.28 19.50
CA ASP A 262 -6.45 4.83 19.74
C ASP A 262 -6.96 3.83 18.70
N GLY A 263 -6.33 3.81 17.52
CA GLY A 263 -6.64 2.87 16.43
C GLY A 263 -5.83 1.59 16.48
N ILE A 264 -4.88 1.45 17.43
CA ILE A 264 -4.06 0.25 17.56
C ILE A 264 -4.91 -0.88 18.15
N PRO A 265 -5.03 -2.03 17.46
CA PRO A 265 -5.72 -3.19 18.00
C PRO A 265 -5.14 -3.65 19.35
N GLN A 266 -6.00 -4.12 20.25
CA GLN A 266 -5.56 -4.65 21.54
C GLN A 266 -4.51 -5.76 21.35
N GLY A 267 -3.36 -5.62 22.03
CA GLY A 267 -2.23 -6.56 21.92
C GLY A 267 -1.22 -6.21 20.82
N ALA A 268 -1.52 -5.28 19.91
CA ALA A 268 -0.59 -4.86 18.87
C ALA A 268 0.43 -3.79 19.33
N ALA A 269 0.11 -3.00 20.36
CA ALA A 269 0.92 -1.87 20.82
C ALA A 269 2.42 -2.21 20.99
N ARG A 270 2.73 -3.40 21.52
CA ARG A 270 4.11 -3.88 21.75
C ARG A 270 5.01 -3.90 20.51
N TYR A 271 4.42 -4.04 19.31
CA TYR A 271 5.16 -4.04 18.03
C TYR A 271 4.80 -2.87 17.11
N VAL A 272 3.90 -1.97 17.53
CA VAL A 272 3.43 -0.84 16.71
C VAL A 272 3.93 0.50 17.23
N GLU A 273 3.81 0.80 18.52
CA GLU A 273 3.93 2.18 19.05
C GLU A 273 5.28 2.85 18.74
N ASN A 274 6.37 2.07 18.65
CA ASN A 274 7.72 2.56 18.35
C ASN A 274 8.22 2.14 16.96
N ASN A 275 7.30 1.78 16.07
CA ASN A 275 7.57 1.28 14.73
C ASN A 275 6.87 2.14 13.67
N PRO A 276 7.23 3.44 13.53
CA PRO A 276 6.63 4.28 12.49
C PRO A 276 6.98 3.74 11.10
N HIS A 277 6.00 3.75 10.20
CA HIS A 277 6.11 3.27 8.81
C HIS A 277 5.91 4.40 7.78
N ASP A 278 5.62 5.60 8.25
CA ASP A 278 5.21 6.73 7.44
C ASP A 278 6.30 7.25 6.48
N ALA A 279 7.57 7.02 6.81
CA ALA A 279 8.70 7.35 5.94
C ALA A 279 8.71 6.58 4.61
N TRP A 280 8.01 5.44 4.48
CA TRP A 280 7.81 4.81 3.16
C TRP A 280 7.07 5.70 2.17
N ARG A 281 6.26 6.66 2.67
CA ARG A 281 5.56 7.64 1.82
C ARG A 281 6.51 8.60 1.13
N ALA A 282 7.72 8.82 1.65
CA ALA A 282 8.69 9.74 1.04
C ALA A 282 9.08 9.36 -0.40
N LEU A 283 8.91 8.09 -0.79
CA LEU A 283 9.18 7.59 -2.14
C LEU A 283 7.94 7.62 -3.06
N LEU A 284 6.72 7.72 -2.50
CA LEU A 284 5.48 7.61 -3.24
C LEU A 284 5.32 8.68 -4.33
N PRO A 285 5.67 9.96 -4.11
CA PRO A 285 5.59 10.95 -5.18
C PRO A 285 6.38 10.56 -6.44
N TYR A 286 7.59 9.99 -6.26
CA TYR A 286 8.38 9.48 -7.39
C TYR A 286 7.72 8.26 -8.03
N PHE A 287 7.29 7.27 -7.23
CA PHE A 287 6.70 6.03 -7.75
C PHE A 287 5.37 6.26 -8.47
N ILE A 288 4.45 6.99 -7.84
CA ILE A 288 3.12 7.24 -8.38
C ILE A 288 3.20 8.11 -9.63
N ALA A 289 4.00 9.17 -9.63
CA ALA A 289 4.17 10.00 -10.82
C ALA A 289 4.80 9.20 -11.97
N SER A 290 5.80 8.36 -11.69
CA SER A 290 6.39 7.45 -12.68
C SER A 290 5.34 6.51 -13.29
N TYR A 291 4.50 5.91 -12.45
CA TYR A 291 3.42 5.02 -12.87
C TYR A 291 2.37 5.73 -13.72
N LYS A 292 1.89 6.90 -13.27
CA LYS A 292 0.86 7.69 -13.96
C LYS A 292 1.35 8.23 -15.30
N LEU A 293 2.60 8.70 -15.39
CA LEU A 293 3.18 9.21 -16.63
C LEU A 293 3.60 8.10 -17.61
N GLY A 294 3.96 6.91 -17.11
CA GLY A 294 4.54 5.84 -17.94
C GLY A 294 5.94 6.16 -18.48
N ASP A 295 6.54 7.27 -18.05
CA ASP A 295 7.87 7.72 -18.49
C ASP A 295 8.60 8.40 -17.33
N ARG A 296 9.52 7.65 -16.73
CA ARG A 296 10.37 8.11 -15.62
C ARG A 296 11.35 9.22 -15.99
N SER A 297 11.73 9.34 -17.26
CA SER A 297 12.70 10.36 -17.67
C SER A 297 12.18 11.79 -17.48
N ARG A 298 10.86 11.93 -17.36
CA ARG A 298 10.15 13.20 -17.13
C ARG A 298 9.99 13.55 -15.65
N ILE A 299 10.37 12.66 -14.74
CA ILE A 299 10.25 12.89 -13.30
C ILE A 299 11.49 13.63 -12.80
N ARG A 300 11.28 14.85 -12.30
CA ARG A 300 12.34 15.63 -11.65
C ARG A 300 12.41 15.28 -10.16
N ILE A 301 13.57 14.82 -9.71
CA ILE A 301 13.86 14.63 -8.30
C ILE A 301 14.19 16.00 -7.68
N ALA A 302 13.35 16.45 -6.75
CA ALA A 302 13.50 17.76 -6.13
C ALA A 302 14.53 17.78 -5.01
N ARG A 303 14.60 16.69 -4.23
CA ARG A 303 15.43 16.55 -3.03
C ARG A 303 16.09 15.17 -3.04
N ASP A 304 17.34 15.10 -2.58
CA ASP A 304 17.99 13.82 -2.30
C ASP A 304 17.36 13.22 -1.03
N THR A 305 16.80 12.02 -1.16
CA THR A 305 16.06 11.35 -0.09
C THR A 305 16.71 10.00 0.21
N VAL A 306 16.91 9.70 1.48
CA VAL A 306 17.19 8.36 2.00
C VAL A 306 15.98 7.90 2.78
N VAL A 307 15.51 6.69 2.49
CA VAL A 307 14.53 5.96 3.30
C VAL A 307 15.19 4.66 3.73
N TYR A 308 15.12 4.34 5.01
CA TYR A 308 15.66 3.11 5.56
C TYR A 308 14.58 2.36 6.34
N TRP A 309 14.71 1.04 6.41
CA TRP A 309 13.91 0.22 7.30
C TRP A 309 14.64 -1.05 7.72
N TYR A 310 14.35 -1.50 8.94
CA TYR A 310 14.94 -2.69 9.54
C TYR A 310 14.16 -3.10 10.79
N ARG A 311 14.38 -4.31 11.27
CA ARG A 311 13.93 -4.73 12.60
C ARG A 311 14.95 -4.28 13.65
N THR A 312 14.51 -3.68 14.74
CA THR A 312 15.42 -3.24 15.82
C THR A 312 16.03 -4.39 16.60
N ASN A 313 15.45 -5.59 16.54
CA ASN A 313 15.99 -6.79 17.18
C ASN A 313 16.60 -7.75 16.15
N PRO A 314 17.85 -8.22 16.32
CA PRO A 314 18.36 -9.36 15.58
C PRO A 314 17.47 -10.59 15.74
N SER A 315 17.41 -11.46 14.74
CA SER A 315 16.49 -12.60 14.70
C SER A 315 16.66 -13.59 15.87
N GLN A 316 17.87 -13.63 16.45
CA GLN A 316 18.26 -14.56 17.51
C GLN A 316 18.42 -13.89 18.88
N SER A 317 17.98 -12.63 19.05
CA SER A 317 18.15 -11.91 20.32
C SER A 317 17.10 -12.23 21.38
N GLY A 318 16.06 -12.98 21.03
CA GLY A 318 14.97 -13.34 21.93
C GLY A 318 14.13 -14.50 21.40
N ASN A 319 12.99 -14.74 22.06
CA ASN A 319 12.00 -15.72 21.61
C ASN A 319 11.24 -15.16 20.40
N ASP A 320 10.92 -16.01 19.42
CA ASP A 320 10.15 -15.61 18.24
C ASP A 320 8.65 -15.40 18.53
N GLY A 321 8.19 -15.68 19.75
CA GLY A 321 6.80 -15.55 20.19
C GLY A 321 5.87 -16.59 19.55
N GLY A 322 6.41 -17.68 19.02
CA GLY A 322 5.67 -18.65 18.20
C GLY A 322 5.30 -18.11 16.82
N THR A 323 5.92 -17.01 16.38
CA THR A 323 5.68 -16.42 15.06
C THR A 323 6.10 -17.40 13.99
N THR A 324 5.18 -17.73 13.09
CA THR A 324 5.50 -18.54 11.92
C THR A 324 5.96 -17.64 10.76
N GLY A 325 7.01 -18.06 10.04
CA GLY A 325 7.27 -17.52 8.71
C GLY A 325 6.24 -18.10 7.75
N ASN A 326 5.53 -17.23 7.03
CA ASN A 326 4.33 -17.52 6.24
C ASN A 326 3.16 -18.10 7.06
N CYS A 327 2.00 -18.23 6.40
CA CYS A 327 0.75 -18.66 7.02
C CYS A 327 0.20 -19.93 6.33
N PRO A 328 0.34 -21.13 6.95
CA PRO A 328 -0.21 -22.38 6.42
C PRO A 328 -1.72 -22.37 6.24
N GLN A 329 -2.44 -21.61 7.07
CA GLN A 329 -3.89 -21.40 6.94
C GLN A 329 -4.26 -20.71 5.63
N GLN A 330 -3.30 -19.99 5.01
CA GLN A 330 -3.44 -19.39 3.69
C GLN A 330 -2.75 -20.22 2.58
N GLY A 331 -2.46 -21.50 2.84
CA GLY A 331 -1.88 -22.42 1.87
C GLY A 331 -0.38 -22.21 1.60
N GLN A 332 0.32 -21.43 2.42
CA GLN A 332 1.75 -21.20 2.27
C GLN A 332 2.59 -22.18 3.12
N PRO A 333 3.82 -22.53 2.71
CA PRO A 333 4.68 -23.40 3.51
C PRO A 333 5.11 -22.70 4.80
N ALA A 334 4.99 -23.38 5.95
CA ALA A 334 5.54 -22.89 7.21
C ALA A 334 7.07 -22.82 7.15
N MET A 335 7.63 -21.70 7.60
CA MET A 335 9.07 -21.44 7.63
C MET A 335 9.47 -20.76 8.95
N GLY A 336 10.76 -20.65 9.22
CA GLY A 336 11.26 -19.82 10.32
C GLY A 336 11.12 -18.34 9.98
N PRO A 337 10.63 -17.47 10.90
CA PRO A 337 10.49 -16.05 10.62
C PRO A 337 11.84 -15.37 10.28
N ALA A 338 12.94 -15.84 10.88
CA ALA A 338 14.30 -15.41 10.57
C ALA A 338 14.73 -15.66 9.11
N THR A 339 14.15 -16.66 8.44
CA THR A 339 14.40 -16.92 7.02
C THR A 339 13.76 -15.85 6.12
N LEU A 340 12.68 -15.23 6.58
CA LEU A 340 11.90 -14.25 5.80
C LEU A 340 12.25 -12.80 6.13
N ALA A 341 12.76 -12.53 7.34
CA ALA A 341 13.22 -11.22 7.76
C ALA A 341 14.68 -11.26 8.19
N GLU A 342 15.58 -11.24 7.20
CA GLU A 342 17.03 -11.25 7.40
C GLU A 342 17.49 -10.07 8.29
N ASP A 343 18.57 -10.29 9.05
CA ASP A 343 19.21 -9.29 9.92
C ASP A 343 20.00 -8.27 9.07
N LYS A 344 19.26 -7.39 8.40
CA LYS A 344 19.77 -6.38 7.47
C LYS A 344 19.04 -5.05 7.64
N ILE A 345 19.74 -3.97 7.33
CA ILE A 345 19.16 -2.67 7.02
C ILE A 345 18.92 -2.58 5.53
N TYR A 346 17.70 -2.21 5.16
CA TYR A 346 17.29 -1.98 3.79
C TYR A 346 17.19 -0.48 3.55
N ILE A 347 17.73 -0.02 2.43
CA ILE A 347 17.88 1.39 2.13
C ILE A 347 17.41 1.64 0.71
N ALA A 348 16.60 2.68 0.54
CA ALA A 348 16.24 3.24 -0.75
C ALA A 348 16.68 4.70 -0.78
N VAL A 349 17.52 5.04 -1.75
CA VAL A 349 17.92 6.44 -2.01
C VAL A 349 17.29 6.92 -3.30
N LEU A 350 16.73 8.11 -3.28
CA LEU A 350 16.27 8.84 -4.46
C LEU A 350 17.18 10.05 -4.64
N ILE A 351 18.08 10.00 -5.62
CA ILE A 351 19.14 10.99 -5.77
C ILE A 351 19.01 11.78 -7.06
N LYS A 352 19.41 13.05 -7.02
CA LYS A 352 19.39 13.96 -8.18
C LYS A 352 20.53 13.68 -9.16
N GLU A 353 21.66 13.21 -8.64
CA GLU A 353 22.90 13.00 -9.37
C GLU A 353 23.71 11.89 -8.68
N PRO A 354 24.69 11.27 -9.35
CA PRO A 354 25.51 10.21 -8.76
C PRO A 354 26.14 10.65 -7.43
N SER A 355 25.96 9.84 -6.39
CA SER A 355 26.30 10.21 -4.99
C SER A 355 26.81 9.00 -4.21
N TRP A 356 27.63 9.26 -3.19
CA TRP A 356 28.05 8.27 -2.21
C TRP A 356 27.02 8.16 -1.09
N ILE A 357 26.72 6.94 -0.67
CA ILE A 357 25.79 6.63 0.41
C ILE A 357 26.59 5.98 1.52
N GLY A 358 26.51 6.52 2.73
CA GLY A 358 27.15 5.96 3.91
C GLY A 358 26.12 5.43 4.91
N VAL A 359 26.49 4.34 5.57
CA VAL A 359 25.69 3.66 6.59
C VAL A 359 26.60 3.25 7.72
N GLN A 360 26.18 3.51 8.96
CA GLN A 360 26.88 3.08 10.16
C GLN A 360 25.88 2.53 11.17
N ILE A 361 26.30 1.48 11.87
CA ILE A 361 25.58 0.85 12.97
C ILE A 361 26.45 0.99 14.23
N GLY A 362 25.94 1.65 15.26
CA GLY A 362 26.69 1.92 16.48
C GLY A 362 27.74 3.02 16.30
N ASN A 363 28.73 3.03 17.21
CA ASN A 363 29.76 4.06 17.27
C ASN A 363 31.14 3.57 16.81
N ASP A 364 31.20 2.36 16.25
CA ASP A 364 32.44 1.83 15.69
C ASP A 364 32.76 2.59 14.39
N ASN A 365 34.04 2.76 14.07
CA ASN A 365 34.49 3.41 12.82
C ASN A 365 34.21 2.56 11.55
N ASN A 366 33.31 1.57 11.64
CA ASN A 366 32.95 0.70 10.54
C ASN A 366 31.82 1.34 9.72
N ILE A 367 32.20 1.96 8.61
CA ILE A 367 31.28 2.63 7.69
C ILE A 367 31.12 1.75 6.45
N THR A 368 29.89 1.35 6.15
CA THR A 368 29.56 0.74 4.86
C THR A 368 29.23 1.84 3.86
N SER A 369 29.89 1.82 2.70
CA SER A 369 29.73 2.86 1.66
C SER A 369 29.31 2.25 0.32
N PHE A 370 28.37 2.91 -0.35
CA PHE A 370 27.89 2.55 -1.68
C PHE A 370 27.98 3.74 -2.63
N TYR A 371 28.11 3.48 -3.94
CA TYR A 371 28.03 4.53 -4.95
C TYR A 371 26.80 4.33 -5.83
N ALA A 372 25.82 5.22 -5.69
CA ALA A 372 24.64 5.26 -6.53
C ALA A 372 25.00 5.99 -7.83
N ARG A 373 25.01 5.25 -8.95
CA ARG A 373 25.68 5.64 -10.20
C ARG A 373 24.90 6.60 -11.08
N GLN A 374 23.59 6.77 -10.83
CA GLN A 374 22.70 7.54 -11.68
C GLN A 374 21.64 8.25 -10.83
N ALA A 375 21.12 9.37 -11.35
CA ALA A 375 19.93 9.98 -10.82
C ALA A 375 18.76 8.99 -10.84
N GLY A 376 17.90 9.02 -9.83
CA GLY A 376 16.83 8.04 -9.68
C GLY A 376 16.88 7.29 -8.36
N LEU A 377 16.08 6.23 -8.30
CA LEU A 377 16.06 5.30 -7.18
C LEU A 377 17.27 4.35 -7.28
N SER A 378 17.95 4.12 -6.15
CA SER A 378 18.84 2.99 -5.94
C SER A 378 18.51 2.34 -4.60
N THR A 379 18.69 1.02 -4.49
CA THR A 379 18.45 0.28 -3.25
C THR A 379 19.71 -0.45 -2.80
N PHE A 380 19.91 -0.53 -1.49
CA PHE A 380 21.06 -1.16 -0.85
C PHE A 380 20.62 -1.97 0.36
N GLU A 381 21.44 -2.95 0.73
CA GLU A 381 21.26 -3.78 1.91
C GLU A 381 22.57 -3.78 2.70
N VAL A 382 22.48 -3.60 4.03
CA VAL A 382 23.62 -3.67 4.95
C VAL A 382 23.32 -4.74 6.00
N PRO A 383 24.04 -5.87 6.04
CA PRO A 383 23.84 -6.84 7.10
C PRO A 383 24.21 -6.25 8.47
N PHE A 384 23.54 -6.70 9.52
CA PHE A 384 23.90 -6.28 10.88
C PHE A 384 25.31 -6.77 11.23
N ASP A 385 25.67 -7.99 10.80
CA ASP A 385 26.98 -8.62 11.05
C ASP A 385 27.40 -8.57 12.54
N GLY A 386 26.41 -8.73 13.44
CA GLY A 386 26.61 -8.69 14.89
C GLY A 386 26.73 -7.28 15.49
N GLN A 387 26.67 -6.22 14.67
CA GLN A 387 26.71 -4.84 15.16
C GLN A 387 25.37 -4.44 15.81
N THR A 388 25.46 -3.61 16.84
CA THR A 388 24.34 -3.03 17.59
C THR A 388 24.58 -1.54 17.82
N GLY A 389 23.52 -0.81 18.19
CA GLY A 389 23.55 0.64 18.42
C GLY A 389 22.78 1.44 17.39
N ASN A 390 22.76 2.77 17.58
CA ASN A 390 22.05 3.70 16.70
C ASN A 390 22.52 3.58 15.25
N THR A 391 21.60 3.80 14.31
CA THR A 391 21.94 3.76 12.89
C THR A 391 22.03 5.17 12.34
N THR A 392 23.00 5.42 11.47
CA THR A 392 23.16 6.71 10.78
C THR A 392 23.31 6.48 9.29
N PHE A 393 22.73 7.39 8.50
CA PHE A 393 22.67 7.31 7.06
C PHE A 393 22.96 8.69 6.48
N TRP A 394 23.76 8.75 5.42
CA TRP A 394 24.03 10.01 4.75
C TRP A 394 24.24 9.84 3.25
N ILE A 395 23.96 10.91 2.51
CA ILE A 395 24.27 11.03 1.09
C ILE A 395 25.32 12.13 0.95
N VAL A 396 26.45 11.82 0.32
CA VAL A 396 27.53 12.75 0.05
C VAL A 396 27.74 12.91 -1.45
N ARG A 397 27.84 14.16 -1.89
CA ARG A 397 28.14 14.55 -3.26
C ARG A 397 29.11 15.73 -3.23
N ASN A 398 30.22 15.63 -3.96
CA ASN A 398 31.30 16.62 -3.98
C ASN A 398 31.76 17.02 -2.57
N GLU A 399 32.08 16.02 -1.74
CA GLU A 399 32.54 16.18 -0.35
C GLU A 399 31.56 16.90 0.59
N THR A 400 30.32 17.14 0.13
CA THR A 400 29.26 17.80 0.90
C THR A 400 28.17 16.79 1.23
N GLU A 401 27.75 16.75 2.49
CA GLU A 401 26.55 16.03 2.92
C GLU A 401 25.31 16.75 2.37
N VAL A 402 24.48 16.02 1.62
CA VAL A 402 23.25 16.56 0.99
C VAL A 402 21.98 15.98 1.61
N ALA A 403 22.11 14.90 2.38
CA ALA A 403 21.05 14.31 3.18
C ALA A 403 21.66 13.54 4.36
N TYR A 404 20.97 13.54 5.50
CA TYR A 404 21.36 12.85 6.72
C TYR A 404 20.12 12.36 7.47
N ALA A 405 20.18 11.15 8.00
CA ALA A 405 19.13 10.59 8.84
C ALA A 405 19.71 9.69 9.93
N THR A 406 18.95 9.50 11.01
CA THR A 406 19.30 8.61 12.12
C THR A 406 18.13 7.71 12.48
N GLY A 407 18.39 6.43 12.69
CA GLY A 407 17.39 5.47 13.17
C GLY A 407 17.65 4.98 14.60
N PRO A 408 16.64 4.33 15.21
CA PRO A 408 16.76 3.78 16.55
C PRO A 408 17.81 2.67 16.62
N ALA A 409 18.30 2.36 17.82
CA ALA A 409 19.31 1.34 17.98
C ALA A 409 18.86 -0.05 17.51
N ILE A 410 19.75 -0.75 16.81
CA ILE A 410 19.69 -2.21 16.74
C ILE A 410 20.13 -2.73 18.10
N THR A 411 19.31 -3.54 18.77
CA THR A 411 19.57 -4.01 20.13
C THR A 411 19.14 -5.46 20.32
N THR A 412 19.88 -6.19 21.14
CA THR A 412 19.49 -7.52 21.61
C THR A 412 18.46 -7.46 22.73
N ASP A 413 18.21 -6.28 23.31
CA ASP A 413 17.22 -6.09 24.37
C ASP A 413 15.81 -6.17 23.79
N CYS A 414 15.19 -7.34 23.94
CA CYS A 414 13.85 -7.63 23.48
C CYS A 414 12.84 -7.28 24.58
N VAL A 415 11.80 -6.50 24.23
CA VAL A 415 10.68 -6.24 25.15
C VAL A 415 10.02 -7.58 25.51
N ASP A 416 9.89 -7.87 26.80
CA ASP A 416 9.41 -9.15 27.33
C ASP A 416 10.16 -10.39 26.81
N GLY A 417 11.41 -10.22 26.36
CA GLY A 417 12.21 -11.30 25.77
C GLY A 417 11.72 -11.77 24.40
N MET A 418 10.83 -11.03 23.73
CA MET A 418 10.29 -11.36 22.41
C MET A 418 10.88 -10.51 21.30
N VAL A 419 11.29 -11.14 20.20
CA VAL A 419 11.74 -10.44 18.99
C VAL A 419 10.56 -9.67 18.40
N ASN A 420 10.74 -8.37 18.18
CA ASN A 420 9.80 -7.61 17.37
C ASN A 420 10.09 -7.84 15.87
N TRP A 421 9.17 -8.51 15.19
CA TRP A 421 9.25 -8.77 13.75
C TRP A 421 8.72 -7.61 12.89
N ASN A 422 8.22 -6.54 13.50
CA ASN A 422 7.88 -5.32 12.78
C ASN A 422 9.14 -4.51 12.44
N ALA A 423 9.13 -3.83 11.30
CA ALA A 423 10.18 -2.90 10.92
C ALA A 423 9.96 -1.53 11.59
N VAL A 424 11.05 -0.81 11.83
CA VAL A 424 11.05 0.65 11.95
C VAL A 424 11.38 1.23 10.58
N VAL A 425 10.81 2.37 10.23
CA VAL A 425 11.08 3.05 8.95
C VAL A 425 11.40 4.51 9.25
N GLY A 426 12.39 5.07 8.55
CA GLY A 426 12.72 6.49 8.68
C GLY A 426 13.29 7.09 7.41
N SER A 427 13.37 8.42 7.38
CA SER A 427 13.89 9.21 6.27
C SER A 427 14.50 10.54 6.73
N ASN A 428 15.19 11.25 5.83
CA ASN A 428 15.80 12.56 6.07
C ASN A 428 14.91 13.79 5.82
#